data_AF-A0A2S7YZL5-F1
#
_entry.id   AF-A0A2S7YZL5-F1
#
_cell.length_a   1.000
_cell.length_b   1.000
_cell.length_c   1.000
_cell.angle_alpha   90.00
_cell.angle_beta   90.00
_cell.angle_gamma   90.00
#
_symmetry.space_group_name_H-M   'P 1'
#
loop_
_entity.id
_entity.type
_entity.pdbx_description
1 polymer ?
#
loop_
_entity_poly.entity_id
_entity_poly.type
_entity_poly.pdbx_seq_one_letter_code
_entity_poly.pdbx_strand_id
1 'polypeptide(L)'
;LLKAYNSLVVLINTETMFRYLDETLVLDKECPRTNNPIEGGVNAQLRRLLRYHRGMSVEKRIKAVFWWCYLHSPRPLPAKEILKVMPTDASISKIYRSMNERAQLQGIIPTWGDAISWGDLHNYDKLSFNDWD
;
A
#
# COMPACT_ATOMS: atom_id res chain seq x y z
N LEU A 1 5.20 1.02 23.45
CA LEU A 1 6.59 0.57 23.73
C LEU A 1 6.68 -0.94 23.96
N LEU A 2 5.93 -1.52 24.90
CA LEU A 2 5.98 -2.97 25.20
C LEU A 2 5.76 -3.89 23.98
N LYS A 3 4.82 -3.54 23.11
CA LYS A 3 4.48 -4.33 21.91
C LYS A 3 5.61 -4.39 20.87
N ALA A 4 6.31 -3.27 20.67
CA ALA A 4 7.46 -3.22 19.77
C ALA A 4 8.64 -4.03 20.34
N TYR A 5 8.89 -3.91 21.64
CA TYR A 5 9.89 -4.72 22.33
C TYR A 5 9.61 -6.23 22.20
N ASN A 6 8.39 -6.67 22.53
CA ASN A 6 8.01 -8.08 22.41
C ASN A 6 8.12 -8.58 20.96
N SER A 7 7.80 -7.74 19.97
CA SER A 7 7.98 -8.08 18.56
C SER A 7 9.46 -8.31 18.20
N LEU A 8 10.38 -7.49 18.72
CA LEU A 8 11.82 -7.66 18.50
C LEU A 8 12.34 -8.93 19.18
N VAL A 9 11.91 -9.20 20.41
CA VAL A 9 12.28 -10.42 21.13
C VAL A 9 11.84 -11.67 20.37
N VAL A 10 10.63 -11.67 19.80
CA VAL A 10 10.17 -12.77 18.95
C VAL A 10 11.05 -12.93 17.71
N LEU A 11 11.42 -11.84 17.04
CA LEU A 11 12.28 -11.90 15.84
C LEU A 11 13.70 -12.40 16.15
N ILE A 12 14.24 -12.03 17.31
CA ILE A 12 15.54 -12.54 17.79
C ILE A 12 15.45 -14.03 18.11
N ASN A 13 14.44 -14.44 18.88
CA ASN A 13 14.26 -15.84 19.28
C ASN A 13 13.94 -16.78 18.11
N THR A 14 13.38 -16.24 17.03
CA THR A 14 13.11 -16.99 15.78
C THR A 14 14.28 -16.92 14.80
N GLU A 15 15.41 -16.33 15.19
CA GLU A 15 16.60 -16.13 14.36
C GLU A 15 16.32 -15.41 13.02
N THR A 16 15.23 -14.64 12.97
CA THR A 16 14.85 -13.88 11.78
C THR A 16 15.50 -12.50 11.75
N MET A 17 15.68 -11.89 12.93
CA MET A 17 16.40 -10.63 13.06
C MET A 17 17.88 -10.85 12.81
N PHE A 18 18.49 -10.02 11.94
CA PHE A 18 19.92 -10.09 11.59
C PHE A 18 20.42 -11.38 10.95
N ARG A 19 19.53 -12.25 10.45
CA ARG A 19 19.90 -13.50 9.76
C ARG A 19 20.94 -13.31 8.65
N TYR A 20 20.96 -12.15 8.00
CA TYR A 20 21.93 -11.80 6.95
C TYR A 20 23.39 -11.72 7.43
N LEU A 21 23.65 -11.65 8.74
CA LEU A 21 24.99 -11.69 9.34
C LEU A 21 25.49 -13.12 9.59
N ASP A 22 24.63 -14.14 9.45
CA ASP A 22 25.05 -15.53 9.58
C ASP A 22 25.87 -15.94 8.35
N GLU A 23 27.17 -16.17 8.55
CA GLU A 23 28.11 -16.60 7.51
C GLU A 23 27.76 -17.97 6.90
N THR A 24 26.94 -18.77 7.59
CA THR A 24 26.44 -20.07 7.10
C THR A 24 25.18 -19.94 6.26
N LEU A 25 24.63 -18.72 6.11
CA LEU A 25 23.42 -18.46 5.33
C LEU A 25 23.71 -18.61 3.83
N VAL A 26 23.36 -19.77 3.28
CA VAL A 26 23.31 -19.98 1.83
C VAL A 26 21.96 -19.48 1.34
N LEU A 27 21.98 -18.40 0.57
CA LEU A 27 20.79 -17.89 -0.10
C LEU A 27 20.72 -18.45 -1.53
N ASP A 28 19.56 -18.94 -1.93
CA ASP A 28 19.30 -19.36 -3.32
C ASP A 28 19.45 -18.19 -4.32
N LYS A 29 19.36 -16.95 -3.83
CA LYS A 29 19.50 -15.70 -4.59
C LYS A 29 20.20 -14.65 -3.76
N GLU A 30 20.97 -13.79 -4.42
CA GLU A 30 21.65 -12.67 -3.79
C GLU A 30 20.65 -11.79 -3.01
N CYS A 31 20.93 -11.53 -1.73
CA CYS A 31 20.07 -10.67 -0.90
C CYS A 31 20.16 -9.24 -1.42
N PRO A 32 19.06 -8.63 -1.88
CA PRO A 32 19.11 -7.25 -2.34
C PRO A 32 19.47 -6.34 -1.16
N ARG A 33 20.58 -5.60 -1.32
CA ARG A 33 21.16 -4.68 -0.31
C ARG A 33 20.21 -3.58 0.16
N THR A 34 19.08 -3.38 -0.53
CA THR A 34 18.02 -2.42 -0.14
C THR A 34 16.64 -3.04 -0.34
N ASN A 35 15.66 -2.62 0.45
CA ASN A 35 14.21 -2.87 0.27
C ASN A 35 13.62 -2.17 -0.99
N ASN A 36 14.48 -1.57 -1.82
CA ASN A 36 14.08 -0.76 -2.94
C ASN A 36 13.80 -1.48 -4.30
N PRO A 37 13.77 -2.83 -4.45
CA PRO A 37 13.55 -3.42 -5.79
C PRO A 37 12.19 -3.03 -6.38
N ILE A 38 11.16 -2.99 -5.54
CA ILE A 38 9.81 -2.66 -5.97
C ILE A 38 9.66 -1.14 -6.13
N GLU A 39 10.17 -0.35 -5.18
CA GLU A 39 9.97 1.11 -5.20
C GLU A 39 10.87 1.86 -6.19
N GLY A 40 12.15 1.50 -6.24
CA GLY A 40 13.12 2.07 -7.18
C GLY A 40 13.02 1.48 -8.59
N GLY A 41 12.55 0.23 -8.71
CA GLY A 41 12.40 -0.47 -9.98
C GLY A 41 10.99 -0.31 -10.57
N VAL A 42 10.13 -1.26 -10.24
CA VAL A 42 8.80 -1.41 -10.87
C VAL A 42 7.91 -0.18 -10.66
N ASN A 43 7.78 0.30 -9.42
CA ASN A 43 6.88 1.41 -9.11
C ASN A 43 7.37 2.72 -9.71
N ALA A 44 8.68 2.93 -9.83
CA ALA A 44 9.24 4.08 -10.53
C ALA A 44 8.84 4.10 -12.02
N GLN A 45 8.88 2.94 -12.68
CA GLN A 45 8.46 2.79 -14.07
C GLN A 45 6.95 2.95 -14.25
N LEU A 46 6.13 2.37 -13.36
CA LEU A 46 4.68 2.55 -13.36
C LEU A 46 4.28 4.02 -13.14
N ARG A 47 4.91 4.71 -12.19
CA ARG A 47 4.70 6.15 -11.98
C ARG A 47 5.06 6.95 -13.22
N ARG A 48 6.12 6.57 -13.93
CA ARG A 48 6.54 7.20 -15.19
C ARG A 48 5.53 6.98 -16.31
N LEU A 49 5.07 5.74 -16.48
CA LEU A 49 4.00 5.35 -17.42
C LEU A 49 2.75 6.22 -17.20
N LEU A 50 2.29 6.33 -15.95
CA LEU A 50 1.10 7.12 -15.61
C LEU A 50 1.28 8.63 -15.87
N ARG A 51 2.50 9.16 -15.72
CA ARG A 51 2.81 10.57 -16.04
C ARG A 51 2.75 10.83 -17.53
N TYR A 52 3.35 9.98 -18.37
CA TYR A 52 3.32 10.15 -19.83
C TYR A 52 1.91 10.03 -20.42
N HIS A 53 1.03 9.32 -19.71
CA HIS A 53 -0.34 9.08 -20.14
C HIS A 53 -1.38 9.92 -19.40
N ARG A 54 -1.00 11.02 -18.74
CA ARG A 54 -1.91 11.86 -17.93
C ARG A 54 -3.13 12.39 -18.70
N GLY A 55 -3.03 12.55 -20.03
CA GLY A 55 -4.13 12.96 -20.91
C GLY A 55 -5.18 11.87 -21.20
N MET A 56 -4.95 10.63 -20.78
CA MET A 56 -5.93 9.54 -20.90
C MET A 56 -6.86 9.48 -19.70
N SER A 57 -8.06 8.93 -19.92
CA SER A 57 -8.99 8.63 -18.84
C SER A 57 -8.35 7.70 -17.80
N VAL A 58 -8.85 7.75 -16.57
CA VAL A 58 -8.33 6.93 -15.45
C VAL A 58 -8.40 5.45 -15.81
N GLU A 59 -9.48 5.01 -16.45
CA GLU A 59 -9.69 3.62 -16.88
C GLU A 59 -8.62 3.18 -17.88
N LYS A 60 -8.35 4.01 -18.89
CA LYS A 60 -7.32 3.72 -19.91
C LYS A 60 -5.92 3.69 -19.30
N ARG A 61 -5.63 4.57 -18.33
CA ARG A 61 -4.37 4.54 -17.59
C ARG A 61 -4.22 3.28 -16.73
N ILE A 62 -5.28 2.86 -16.03
CA ILE A 62 -5.28 1.60 -15.26
C ILE A 62 -5.07 0.42 -16.20
N LYS A 63 -5.75 0.38 -17.34
CA LYS A 63 -5.57 -0.69 -18.34
C LYS A 63 -4.14 -0.72 -18.91
N ALA A 64 -3.53 0.44 -19.14
CA ALA A 64 -2.13 0.53 -19.55
C ALA A 64 -1.17 -0.05 -18.50
N VAL A 65 -1.45 0.16 -17.20
CA VAL A 65 -0.69 -0.48 -16.11
C VAL A 65 -0.83 -2.00 -16.15
N PHE A 66 -2.04 -2.54 -16.34
CA PHE A 66 -2.23 -3.99 -16.49
C PHE A 66 -1.42 -4.56 -17.66
N TRP A 67 -1.43 -3.89 -18.83
CA TRP A 67 -0.61 -4.30 -19.98
C TRP A 67 0.89 -4.22 -19.69
N TRP A 68 1.33 -3.17 -19.00
CA TRP A 68 2.73 -3.05 -18.61
C TRP A 68 3.13 -4.21 -17.70
N CYS A 69 2.33 -4.56 -16.68
CA CYS A 69 2.59 -5.69 -15.79
C CYS A 69 2.62 -7.02 -16.54
N TYR A 70 1.73 -7.21 -17.53
CA TYR A 70 1.73 -8.40 -18.38
C TYR A 70 3.04 -8.53 -19.17
N LEU A 71 3.49 -7.45 -19.83
CA LEU A 71 4.70 -7.44 -20.65
C LEU A 71 5.99 -7.60 -19.84
N HIS A 72 5.99 -7.20 -18.57
CA HIS A 72 7.14 -7.31 -17.67
C HIS A 72 7.05 -8.51 -16.71
N SER A 73 6.08 -9.39 -16.92
CA SER A 73 5.99 -10.65 -16.17
C SER A 73 7.03 -11.65 -16.70
N PRO A 74 7.80 -12.35 -15.84
CA PRO A 74 8.75 -13.37 -16.27
C PRO A 74 8.10 -14.55 -17.03
N ARG A 75 6.80 -14.78 -16.82
CA ARG A 75 6.02 -15.84 -17.46
C ARG A 75 4.64 -15.29 -17.86
N PRO A 76 4.56 -14.56 -18.98
CA PRO A 76 3.28 -14.01 -19.44
C PRO A 76 2.37 -15.13 -19.94
N LEU A 77 1.06 -14.98 -19.69
CA LEU A 77 0.06 -15.87 -20.28
C LEU A 77 0.09 -15.79 -21.82
N PRO A 78 -0.23 -16.89 -22.53
CA PRO A 78 -0.41 -16.84 -23.98
C PRO A 78 -1.48 -15.81 -24.39
N ALA A 79 -1.35 -15.24 -25.58
CA ALA A 79 -2.26 -14.21 -26.10
C ALA A 79 -3.75 -14.60 -26.00
N LYS A 80 -4.08 -15.87 -26.25
CA LYS A 80 -5.45 -16.38 -26.15
C LYS A 80 -6.00 -16.37 -24.72
N GLU A 81 -5.14 -16.63 -23.74
CA GLU A 81 -5.55 -16.73 -22.33
C GLU A 81 -5.57 -15.37 -21.64
N ILE A 82 -4.61 -14.48 -21.95
CA ILE A 82 -4.58 -13.12 -21.38
C ILE A 82 -5.84 -12.33 -21.73
N LEU A 83 -6.37 -12.49 -22.95
CA LEU A 83 -7.58 -11.80 -23.38
C LEU A 83 -8.83 -12.16 -22.55
N LYS A 84 -8.86 -13.35 -21.93
CA LYS A 84 -9.97 -13.78 -21.08
C LYS A 84 -9.92 -13.17 -19.68
N VAL A 85 -8.70 -12.91 -19.17
CA VAL A 85 -8.49 -12.44 -17.78
C VAL A 85 -8.20 -10.94 -17.70
N MET A 86 -7.80 -10.31 -18.81
CA MET A 86 -7.51 -8.88 -18.83
C MET A 86 -8.76 -8.07 -18.51
N PRO A 87 -8.68 -7.09 -17.60
CA PRO A 87 -9.87 -6.34 -17.21
C PRO A 87 -10.36 -5.48 -18.38
N THR A 88 -11.69 -5.49 -18.55
CA THR A 88 -12.38 -4.64 -19.50
C THR A 88 -12.58 -3.24 -18.93
N ASP A 89 -12.76 -2.24 -19.79
CA ASP A 89 -12.98 -0.85 -19.38
C ASP A 89 -14.21 -0.74 -18.43
N ALA A 90 -15.24 -1.56 -18.67
CA ALA A 90 -16.41 -1.66 -17.81
C ALA A 90 -16.08 -2.24 -16.43
N SER A 91 -15.28 -3.31 -16.35
CA SER A 91 -14.84 -3.87 -15.07
C SER A 91 -13.96 -2.90 -14.28
N ILE A 92 -13.06 -2.17 -14.98
CA ILE A 92 -12.19 -1.17 -14.37
C ILE A 92 -13.05 -0.03 -13.81
N SER A 93 -13.99 0.48 -14.60
CA SER A 93 -14.91 1.54 -14.16
C SER A 93 -15.71 1.11 -12.93
N LYS A 94 -16.22 -0.12 -12.91
CA LYS A 94 -16.99 -0.67 -11.77
C LYS A 94 -16.14 -0.72 -10.50
N ILE A 95 -14.92 -1.26 -10.58
CA ILE A 95 -14.00 -1.33 -9.43
C ILE A 95 -13.67 0.08 -8.95
N TYR A 96 -13.31 0.97 -9.88
CA TYR A 96 -12.91 2.33 -9.55
C TYR A 96 -14.04 3.12 -8.87
N ARG A 97 -15.27 3.02 -9.38
CA ARG A 97 -16.45 3.62 -8.74
C ARG A 97 -16.67 3.06 -7.33
N SER A 98 -16.63 1.74 -7.17
CA SER A 98 -16.81 1.12 -5.84
C SER A 98 -15.73 1.54 -4.84
N MET A 99 -14.49 1.72 -5.29
CA MET A 99 -13.39 2.19 -4.45
C MET A 99 -13.54 3.67 -4.12
N ASN A 100 -13.96 4.50 -5.07
CA ASN A 100 -14.17 5.91 -4.85
C ASN A 100 -15.38 6.17 -3.94
N GLU A 101 -16.49 5.44 -4.11
CA GLU A 101 -17.63 5.48 -3.19
C GLU A 101 -17.20 5.09 -1.77
N ARG A 102 -16.41 4.03 -1.62
CA ARG A 102 -15.84 3.66 -0.31
C ARG A 102 -14.93 4.74 0.27
N ALA A 103 -14.08 5.37 -0.55
CA ALA A 103 -13.19 6.44 -0.11
C ALA A 103 -13.96 7.70 0.30
N GLN A 104 -15.02 8.06 -0.45
CA GLN A 104 -15.93 9.15 -0.10
C GLN A 104 -16.65 8.84 1.22
N LEU A 105 -17.18 7.62 1.37
CA LEU A 105 -17.81 7.20 2.63
C LEU A 105 -16.84 7.24 3.80
N GLN A 106 -15.59 6.78 3.63
CA GLN A 106 -14.56 6.87 4.68
C GLN A 106 -14.18 8.31 5.04
N GLY A 107 -14.22 9.25 4.09
CA GLY A 107 -14.01 10.68 4.36
C GLY A 107 -15.22 11.38 4.98
N ILE A 108 -16.43 10.85 4.79
CA ILE A 108 -17.68 11.37 5.38
C ILE A 108 -17.94 10.77 6.77
N ILE A 109 -17.55 9.52 7.01
CA ILE A 109 -17.68 8.86 8.30
C ILE A 109 -16.65 9.49 9.26
N PRO A 110 -17.09 10.08 10.39
CA PRO A 110 -16.16 10.64 11.38
C PRO A 110 -15.16 9.57 11.83
N THR A 111 -13.87 9.87 11.70
CA THR A 111 -12.81 8.99 12.18
C THR A 111 -12.59 9.19 13.68
N TRP A 112 -11.91 8.26 14.37
CA TRP A 112 -11.47 8.45 15.76
C TRP A 112 -10.66 9.75 15.87
N GLY A 113 -11.25 10.79 16.49
CA GLY A 113 -10.71 12.15 16.55
C GLY A 113 -11.59 13.24 15.91
N ASP A 114 -12.48 12.87 14.98
CA ASP A 114 -13.43 13.78 14.31
C ASP A 114 -14.87 13.64 14.83
N ALA A 115 -15.17 12.54 15.55
CA ALA A 115 -16.46 12.33 16.17
C ALA A 115 -16.59 13.18 17.46
N ILE A 116 -17.76 13.80 17.67
CA ILE A 116 -18.11 14.48 18.93
C ILE A 116 -17.85 13.52 20.09
N SER A 117 -16.94 13.89 20.98
CA SER A 117 -16.62 13.11 22.16
C SER A 117 -17.73 13.30 23.19
N TRP A 118 -18.03 12.27 23.98
CA TRP A 118 -18.95 12.41 25.13
C TRP A 118 -18.51 13.53 26.10
N GLY A 119 -17.22 13.87 26.13
CA GLY A 119 -16.69 15.00 26.91
C GLY A 119 -17.08 16.39 26.37
N ASP A 120 -17.33 16.54 25.07
CA ASP A 120 -17.72 17.83 24.47
C ASP A 120 -19.15 18.24 24.85
N LEU A 121 -19.97 17.27 25.26
CA LEU A 121 -21.35 17.46 25.71
C LEU A 121 -21.45 17.80 27.21
N HIS A 122 -20.36 17.67 27.95
CA HIS A 122 -20.32 17.97 29.38
C HIS A 122 -19.36 19.12 29.64
N ASN A 123 -19.95 20.26 30.01
CA ASN A 123 -19.25 21.46 30.42
C ASN A 123 -18.62 21.21 31.81
N TYR A 124 -17.56 20.41 31.87
CA TYR A 124 -16.73 20.35 33.06
C TYR A 124 -15.95 21.66 33.12
N ASP A 125 -16.16 22.36 34.23
CA ASP A 125 -15.61 23.66 34.59
C ASP A 125 -14.27 24.00 33.91
N LYS A 126 -14.24 25.17 33.25
CA LYS A 126 -13.03 25.84 32.79
C LYS A 126 -12.20 26.33 33.97
N LEU A 127 -11.70 25.43 34.81
CA LEU A 127 -10.80 25.75 35.90
C LEU A 127 -9.82 24.59 36.16
N SER A 128 -8.82 24.47 35.28
CA SER A 128 -7.43 24.61 35.73
C SER A 128 -6.54 24.76 34.51
N PHE A 129 -6.07 25.98 34.28
CA PHE A 129 -4.83 26.23 33.58
C PHE A 129 -3.74 25.51 34.39
N ASN A 130 -3.15 24.45 33.84
CA ASN A 130 -1.89 23.91 34.32
C ASN A 130 -0.98 23.80 33.12
N ASP A 131 -0.17 24.85 32.96
CA ASP A 131 1.10 24.81 32.26
C ASP A 131 1.91 23.61 32.75
N TRP A 132 2.36 22.78 31.83
CA TRP A 132 3.58 22.00 32.00
C TRP A 132 4.29 21.92 30.65
N ASP A 133 5.55 22.37 30.69
CA ASP A 133 6.63 22.10 29.73
C ASP A 133 6.73 20.62 29.33
#